data_AF-A0A2I0N895-F1
#
_entry.id   AF-A0A2I0N895-F1
#
_cell.length_a   1.000
_cell.length_b   1.000
_cell.length_c   1.000
_cell.angle_alpha   90.00
_cell.angle_beta   90.00
_cell.angle_gamma   90.00
#
_symmetry.space_group_name_H-M   'P 1'
#
loop_
_entity.id
_entity.type
_entity.pdbx_description
1 polymer ?
#
loop_
_entity_poly.entity_id
_entity_poly.type
_entity_poly.pdbx_seq_one_letter_code
_entity_poly.pdbx_strand_id
1 'polypeptide(L)'
;MKIACLGDENTVTGMRLAGVVNSKVAGEGGCREAFMELTGDAGIGVIIITERLADTIRSDIDKWRHDHTFPVIIEIPDKGGPIPGRTDPIRDLIKRAVGIENIAAGGRDRKSENYQKEES
;
A
#
# COMPACT_ATOMS: atom_id res chain seq x y z
N MET A 1 11.71 -20.18 -7.68
CA MET A 1 10.86 -19.00 -7.39
C MET A 1 11.66 -18.06 -6.51
N LYS A 2 11.87 -16.82 -6.95
CA LYS A 2 12.68 -15.82 -6.24
C LYS A 2 11.79 -14.76 -5.58
N ILE A 3 12.29 -14.16 -4.51
CA ILE A 3 11.71 -12.97 -3.87
C ILE A 3 12.61 -11.78 -4.22
N ALA A 4 11.98 -10.67 -4.54
CA ALA A 4 12.64 -9.38 -4.75
C ALA A 4 12.08 -8.32 -3.80
N CYS A 5 12.90 -7.31 -3.50
CA CYS A 5 12.48 -6.15 -2.73
C CYS A 5 12.83 -4.86 -3.47
N LEU A 6 11.91 -3.90 -3.46
CA LEU A 6 12.09 -2.54 -3.95
C LEU A 6 11.80 -1.56 -2.81
N GLY A 7 12.80 -0.82 -2.36
CA GLY A 7 12.65 -0.01 -1.15
C GLY A 7 13.68 1.11 -1.04
N ASP A 8 13.57 1.88 0.05
CA ASP A 8 14.65 2.77 0.47
C ASP A 8 15.86 1.97 0.95
N GLU A 9 16.99 2.66 1.13
CA GLU A 9 18.26 2.06 1.53
C GLU A 9 18.16 1.22 2.81
N ASN A 10 17.41 1.68 3.81
CA ASN A 10 17.30 0.96 5.09
C ASN A 10 16.49 -0.32 4.92
N THR A 11 15.36 -0.24 4.22
CA THR A 11 14.49 -1.39 3.94
C THR A 11 15.24 -2.45 3.12
N VAL A 12 15.91 -2.04 2.05
CA VAL A 12 16.70 -2.95 1.20
C VAL A 12 17.84 -3.59 1.98
N THR A 13 18.52 -2.83 2.84
CA THR A 13 19.58 -3.37 3.69
C THR A 13 19.04 -4.43 4.64
N GLY A 14 17.92 -4.16 5.33
CA GLY A 14 17.27 -5.14 6.20
C GLY A 14 16.82 -6.40 5.46
N MET A 15 16.24 -6.23 4.26
CA MET A 15 15.78 -7.35 3.44
C MET A 15 16.92 -8.22 2.92
N ARG A 16 18.06 -7.62 2.55
CA ARG A 16 19.28 -8.37 2.18
C ARG A 16 19.81 -9.18 3.36
N LEU A 17 19.85 -8.60 4.57
CA LEU A 17 20.24 -9.31 5.79
C LEU A 17 19.30 -10.48 6.10
N ALA A 18 18.01 -10.33 5.78
CA ALA A 18 17.01 -11.38 5.91
C ALA A 18 17.05 -12.44 4.78
N GLY A 19 18.00 -12.34 3.83
CA GLY A 19 18.18 -13.32 2.75
C GLY A 19 17.45 -12.99 1.44
N VAL A 20 16.81 -11.83 1.31
CA VAL A 20 16.19 -11.38 0.05
C VAL A 20 17.28 -10.75 -0.84
N VAL A 21 17.92 -11.59 -1.65
CA VAL A 21 19.08 -11.18 -2.45
C VAL A 21 18.73 -10.25 -3.62
N ASN A 22 17.54 -10.38 -4.22
CA ASN A 22 17.11 -9.55 -5.36
C ASN A 22 16.50 -8.23 -4.89
N SER A 23 17.26 -7.46 -4.11
CA SER A 23 16.77 -6.19 -3.52
C SER A 23 17.40 -4.97 -4.21
N LYS A 24 16.56 -4.04 -4.67
CA LYS A 24 16.94 -2.81 -5.37
C LYS A 24 16.56 -1.59 -4.54
N VAL A 25 17.52 -0.67 -4.37
CA VAL A 25 17.26 0.65 -3.80
C VAL A 25 16.67 1.53 -4.89
N ALA A 26 15.53 2.16 -4.63
CA ALA A 26 14.93 3.13 -5.54
C ALA A 26 14.44 4.36 -4.78
N GLY A 27 14.58 5.52 -5.41
CA GLY A 27 13.83 6.73 -5.06
C GLY A 27 12.65 6.93 -6.01
N GLU A 28 11.92 8.03 -5.85
CA GLU A 28 10.70 8.32 -6.63
C GLU A 28 10.94 8.27 -8.14
N GLY A 29 12.04 8.86 -8.63
CA GLY A 29 12.35 8.92 -10.06
C GLY A 29 12.77 7.58 -10.70
N GLY A 30 13.29 6.63 -9.91
CA GLY A 30 13.77 5.34 -10.40
C GLY A 30 12.82 4.17 -10.12
N CYS A 31 11.76 4.40 -9.34
CA CYS A 31 10.84 3.35 -8.89
C CYS A 31 10.20 2.59 -10.05
N ARG A 32 9.72 3.32 -11.06
CA ARG A 32 9.02 2.74 -12.21
C ARG A 32 9.88 1.79 -13.04
N GLU A 33 11.10 2.22 -13.36
CA GLU A 33 12.04 1.42 -14.14
C GLU A 33 12.42 0.13 -13.38
N ALA A 34 12.76 0.27 -12.10
CA ALA A 34 13.09 -0.87 -11.25
C ALA A 34 11.90 -1.83 -11.09
N PHE A 35 10.68 -1.31 -10.99
CA PHE A 35 9.46 -2.12 -10.97
C PHE A 35 9.30 -2.92 -12.26
N MET A 36 9.39 -2.26 -13.43
CA MET A 36 9.28 -2.93 -14.73
C MET A 36 10.33 -4.03 -14.92
N GLU A 37 11.57 -3.77 -14.52
CA GLU A 37 12.64 -4.76 -14.57
C GLU A 37 12.33 -6.00 -13.72
N LEU A 38 11.89 -5.79 -12.47
CA LEU A 38 11.56 -6.90 -11.56
C LEU A 38 10.32 -7.68 -12.02
N THR A 39 9.32 -7.01 -12.57
CA THR A 39 8.13 -7.67 -13.11
C THR A 39 8.40 -8.45 -14.39
N GLY A 40 9.45 -8.08 -15.13
CA GLY A 40 9.87 -8.77 -16.36
C GLY A 40 10.67 -10.06 -16.14
N ASP A 41 11.22 -10.30 -14.94
CA ASP A 41 11.92 -11.54 -14.62
C ASP A 41 10.92 -12.65 -14.23
N ALA A 42 10.68 -13.59 -15.16
CA ALA A 42 9.81 -14.75 -14.94
C ALA A 42 10.24 -15.66 -13.76
N GLY A 43 11.46 -15.51 -13.24
CA GLY A 43 11.92 -16.22 -12.05
C GLY A 43 11.45 -15.61 -10.72
N ILE A 44 10.97 -14.35 -10.73
CA ILE A 44 10.46 -13.66 -9.55
C ILE A 44 9.01 -14.03 -9.34
N GLY A 45 8.69 -14.51 -8.15
CA GLY A 45 7.31 -14.84 -7.75
C GLY A 45 6.67 -13.80 -6.84
N VAL A 46 7.49 -13.05 -6.10
CA VAL A 46 7.04 -12.04 -5.13
C VAL A 46 7.93 -10.81 -5.22
N ILE A 47 7.31 -9.64 -5.28
CA ILE A 47 7.96 -8.33 -5.14
C ILE A 47 7.42 -7.65 -3.89
N ILE A 48 8.30 -7.36 -2.95
CA ILE A 48 8.01 -6.56 -1.76
C ILE A 48 8.39 -5.11 -2.07
N ILE A 49 7.46 -4.18 -1.98
CA ILE A 49 7.69 -2.76 -2.26
C ILE A 49 7.28 -1.90 -1.05
N THR A 50 8.01 -0.84 -0.73
CA THR A 50 7.56 0.09 0.32
C THR A 50 6.32 0.87 -0.12
N GLU A 51 5.39 1.13 0.80
CA GLU A 51 4.13 1.85 0.52
C GLU A 51 4.37 3.19 -0.18
N ARG A 52 5.40 3.95 0.25
CA ARG A 52 5.72 5.26 -0.34
C ARG A 52 6.17 5.15 -1.78
N LEU A 53 7.02 4.17 -2.10
CA LEU A 53 7.44 3.93 -3.48
C LEU A 53 6.30 3.37 -4.33
N ALA A 54 5.45 2.51 -3.76
CA ALA A 54 4.27 2.00 -4.44
C ALA A 54 3.27 3.11 -4.78
N ASP A 55 3.18 4.15 -3.94
CA ASP A 55 2.31 5.29 -4.20
C ASP A 55 2.74 6.09 -5.42
N THR A 56 4.05 6.25 -5.65
CA THR A 56 4.56 7.01 -6.81
C THR A 56 4.28 6.33 -8.15
N ILE A 57 4.06 5.01 -8.15
CA ILE A 57 3.77 4.21 -9.35
C ILE A 57 2.42 3.47 -9.26
N ARG A 58 1.47 4.01 -8.48
CA ARG A 58 0.19 3.35 -8.18
C ARG A 58 -0.52 2.81 -9.42
N SER A 59 -0.63 3.65 -10.46
CA SER A 59 -1.29 3.28 -11.71
C SER A 59 -0.61 2.11 -12.43
N ASP A 60 0.71 2.01 -12.37
CA ASP A 60 1.45 0.89 -12.98
C ASP A 60 1.24 -0.42 -12.18
N ILE A 61 1.21 -0.33 -10.84
CA ILE A 61 0.93 -1.48 -9.96
C ILE A 61 -0.49 -2.01 -10.16
N ASP A 62 -1.48 -1.12 -10.21
CA ASP A 62 -2.87 -1.51 -10.36
C ASP A 62 -3.12 -2.14 -11.73
N LYS A 63 -2.51 -1.58 -12.79
CA LYS A 63 -2.52 -2.17 -14.13
C LYS A 63 -1.86 -3.55 -14.13
N TRP A 64 -0.70 -3.70 -13.48
CA TRP A 64 -0.01 -4.98 -13.38
C TRP A 64 -0.88 -6.04 -12.70
N ARG A 65 -1.51 -5.70 -11.56
CA ARG A 65 -2.40 -6.61 -10.81
C ARG A 65 -3.62 -7.03 -11.60
N HIS A 66 -4.13 -6.18 -12.48
CA HIS A 66 -5.26 -6.50 -13.35
C HIS A 66 -4.83 -7.48 -14.46
N ASP A 67 -3.69 -7.22 -15.10
CA ASP A 67 -3.26 -7.93 -16.30
C ASP A 67 -2.47 -9.21 -16.01
N HIS A 68 -1.90 -9.35 -14.80
CA HIS A 68 -0.96 -10.43 -14.45
C HIS A 68 -1.23 -11.04 -13.08
N THR A 69 -1.07 -12.36 -12.97
CA THR A 69 -1.14 -13.09 -11.69
C THR A 69 0.19 -13.11 -10.94
N PHE A 70 1.32 -13.07 -11.65
CA PHE A 70 2.67 -13.11 -11.08
C PHE A 70 3.59 -12.05 -11.72
N PRO A 71 4.56 -11.51 -10.96
CA PRO A 71 4.78 -11.74 -9.53
C PRO A 71 3.73 -11.06 -8.64
N VAL A 72 3.54 -11.59 -7.43
CA VAL A 72 2.66 -11.00 -6.41
C VAL A 72 3.33 -9.77 -5.80
N ILE A 73 2.63 -8.63 -5.80
CA ILE A 73 3.15 -7.35 -5.30
C ILE A 73 2.62 -7.11 -3.88
N ILE A 74 3.52 -7.13 -2.90
CA ILE A 74 3.25 -6.90 -1.48
C ILE A 74 3.76 -5.51 -1.10
N GLU A 75 2.87 -4.68 -0.55
CA GLU A 75 3.22 -3.35 -0.06
C GLU A 75 3.49 -3.41 1.45
N ILE A 76 4.61 -2.84 1.90
CA ILE A 76 4.99 -2.78 3.32
C ILE A 76 5.30 -1.34 3.76
N PRO A 77 5.06 -0.96 5.02
CA PRO A 77 5.52 0.33 5.52
C PRO A 77 7.05 0.43 5.48
N ASP A 78 7.57 1.65 5.39
CA ASP A 78 8.99 1.92 5.57
C ASP A 78 9.32 2.29 7.03
N LYS A 79 10.57 2.68 7.30
CA LYS A 79 11.03 3.09 8.63
C LYS A 79 10.23 4.25 9.26
N GLY A 80 9.52 5.04 8.46
CA GLY A 80 8.68 6.15 8.92
C GLY A 80 7.27 5.71 9.36
N GLY A 81 6.99 4.40 9.34
CA GLY A 81 5.66 3.86 9.62
C GLY A 81 4.71 3.95 8.42
N PRO A 82 3.46 3.48 8.57
CA PRO A 82 2.47 3.45 7.49
C PRO A 82 2.09 4.86 7.04
N ILE A 83 1.68 5.00 5.78
CA ILE A 83 1.21 6.29 5.24
C ILE A 83 -0.09 6.71 5.95
N PRO A 84 -0.16 7.90 6.58
CA PRO A 84 -1.37 8.37 7.25
C PRO A 84 -2.54 8.47 6.27
N GLY A 85 -3.70 7.89 6.62
CA GLY A 85 -4.91 7.92 5.79
C GLY A 85 -5.13 6.70 4.90
N ARG A 86 -4.16 5.78 4.80
CA ARG A 86 -4.37 4.46 4.18
C ARG A 86 -5.03 3.52 5.20
N THR A 87 -6.17 2.92 4.85
CA THR A 87 -6.78 1.90 5.71
C THR A 87 -5.82 0.73 5.82
N ASP A 88 -5.40 0.40 7.04
CA ASP A 88 -4.57 -0.76 7.34
C ASP A 88 -5.15 -2.00 6.60
N PRO A 89 -4.38 -2.67 5.73
CA PRO A 89 -4.88 -3.77 4.91
C PRO A 89 -5.36 -4.95 5.76
N ILE A 90 -4.81 -5.17 6.96
CA ILE A 90 -5.31 -6.16 7.91
C ILE A 90 -6.65 -5.68 8.47
N ARG A 91 -6.77 -4.39 8.81
CA ARG A 91 -8.04 -3.81 9.25
C ARG A 91 -9.12 -3.91 8.18
N ASP A 92 -8.78 -3.69 6.91
CA ASP A 92 -9.71 -3.78 5.79
C ASP A 92 -10.14 -5.23 5.53
N LEU A 93 -9.20 -6.18 5.64
CA LEU A 93 -9.49 -7.61 5.59
C LEU A 93 -10.42 -8.05 6.73
N ILE A 94 -10.15 -7.61 7.97
CA ILE A 94 -11.00 -7.89 9.13
C ILE A 94 -12.39 -7.28 8.94
N LYS A 95 -12.49 -6.02 8.48
CA LYS A 95 -13.77 -5.37 8.22
C LYS A 95 -14.59 -6.12 7.18
N ARG A 96 -13.98 -6.57 6.09
CA ARG A 96 -14.64 -7.37 5.04
C ARG A 96 -15.07 -8.74 5.57
N ALA A 97 -14.24 -9.40 6.37
CA ALA A 97 -14.56 -10.70 6.96
C ALA A 97 -15.70 -10.62 7.99
N VAL A 98 -15.79 -9.51 8.74
CA VAL A 98 -16.81 -9.28 9.78
C VAL A 98 -18.06 -8.55 9.23
N GLY A 99 -18.00 -8.00 8.02
CA GLY A 99 -19.15 -7.35 7.35
C GLY A 99 -19.46 -5.93 7.86
N ILE A 100 -18.47 -5.21 8.39
CA ILE A 100 -18.67 -3.84 8.89
C ILE A 100 -18.36 -2.85 7.77
N GLU A 101 -19.34 -2.55 6.93
CA GLU A 101 -19.29 -1.38 6.04
C GLU A 101 -19.44 -0.08 6.84
N ASN A 102 -18.79 0.98 6.35
CA ASN A 102 -18.64 2.26 7.04
C ASN A 102 -19.98 2.90 7.46
N ILE A 103 -20.40 2.72 8.72
CA ILE A 103 -21.36 3.62 9.38
C ILE A 103 -20.56 4.73 10.08
N ALA A 104 -19.97 5.66 9.33
CA ALA A 104 -19.51 6.95 9.88
C ALA A 104 -18.99 7.89 8.77
N ALA A 105 -19.86 8.31 7.87
CA ALA A 105 -19.68 9.55 7.11
C ALA A 105 -21.04 10.11 6.68
N GLY A 106 -21.90 10.41 7.67
CA GLY A 106 -23.23 10.97 7.42
C GLY A 106 -23.95 11.21 8.73
N GLY A 107 -23.71 12.37 9.35
CA GLY A 107 -24.30 12.69 10.66
C GLY A 107 -23.65 13.88 11.36
N ARG A 108 -23.34 14.95 10.62
CA ARG A 108 -23.13 16.29 11.19
C ARG A 108 -23.89 17.27 10.33
N ASP A 109 -25.21 17.26 10.52
CA ASP A 109 -26.12 18.39 10.30
C ASP A 109 -27.47 17.99 10.89
N ARG A 110 -28.17 18.93 11.54
CA ARG A 110 -29.40 18.80 12.36
C ARG A 110 -29.23 18.53 13.87
N LYS A 111 -28.48 19.39 14.57
CA LYS A 111 -28.79 19.68 16.00
C LYS A 111 -28.72 21.16 16.40
N SER A 112 -28.64 22.08 15.45
CA SER A 112 -28.67 23.54 15.71
C SER A 112 -30.02 24.22 15.43
N GLU A 113 -31.02 23.54 14.84
CA GLU A 113 -32.31 24.17 14.49
C GLU A 113 -33.42 24.03 15.56
N ASN A 114 -33.20 23.29 16.64
CA ASN A 114 -34.23 23.08 17.68
C ASN A 114 -34.04 23.90 18.96
N TYR A 115 -33.11 24.86 19.01
CA TYR A 115 -32.89 25.70 20.20
C TYR A 115 -33.52 27.10 20.10
N GLN A 116 -34.29 27.42 19.05
CA GLN A 116 -34.97 28.72 18.91
C GLN A 116 -36.51 28.65 18.86
N LYS A 117 -37.12 27.53 19.29
CA LYS A 117 -38.59 27.41 19.33
C LYS A 117 -39.20 27.18 20.72
N GLU A 118 -38.41 27.30 21.79
CA GLU A 118 -38.93 27.24 23.17
C GLU A 118 -38.90 28.60 23.91
N GLU A 119 -38.51 29.71 23.26
CA GLU A 119 -38.49 31.04 23.88
C GLU A 119 -39.19 32.16 23.07
N SER A 120 -40.25 31.84 22.33
CA SER A 120 -41.19 32.86 21.81
C SER A 120 -42.60 32.32 21.61
#